data_AF-A0A918J7D1-F1
#
_entry.id   AF-A0A918J7D1-F1
#
_cell.length_a   1.000
_cell.length_b   1.000
_cell.length_c   1.000
_cell.angle_alpha   90.00
_cell.angle_beta   90.00
_cell.angle_gamma   90.00
#
_symmetry.space_group_name_H-M   'P 1'
#
loop_
_entity.id
_entity.type
_entity.pdbx_description
1 polymer ?
#
loop_
_entity_poly.entity_id
_entity_poly.type
_entity_poly.pdbx_seq_one_letter_code
_entity_poly.pdbx_strand_id
1 'polypeptide(L)'
;MTNDHESHDHEPHDRESHDRERHDHGTGGDGAPRRSLLLAGGGVKVAFQAGVLQVLLDEARLRFDHVDGASGGIFNLAMYCQGMSGRDIADNWRRLRPLKGVSLNWRELPKGPYARSLFTLEGYRRHVFPDWGLDWERIRATDRVATFNLYNFSANELQPVTADRMDEDRLRAGVSLPMWFPPVVIDGQTYIDPVYLTDANVEEAIRRGCDELWIIWTVSRRRRWRDGFVANYFHIIETVANGRLKHWLDRVEASNAALRRGEQGEFGRPIDVRTIEAEVPLHYLINFGRDRFAQAVELGVCKARQWCADQGIPYTPARSPDRPRDTTRLSFSERMVGAVAFGEKEYDAPAAAASGTVARLDLRLTAGIKGVDRFIADPRHEASLTGRVICQELGGRLPVEHGSLRLLVEDRDPEHLRMLYRIHFTDRAGHPLTLTGFKDVGEDSRRGLWNDTTVLYTRVLRGHLAPEEDDAAEVVASGTVRIRPADFLKQLTTFRVQAPTLGARVTVLRRFGQFFLGRLWDVYGQNVLAWSPL
;
A
#
# COMPACT_ATOMS: atom_id res chain seq x y z
N MET A 1 -6.71 -90.62 29.67
CA MET A 1 -5.72 -90.93 28.62
C MET A 1 -6.36 -90.62 27.28
N THR A 2 -5.58 -90.11 26.33
CA THR A 2 -5.92 -89.74 24.93
C THR A 2 -7.08 -88.72 24.76
N ASN A 3 -6.91 -87.57 24.08
CA ASN A 3 -6.62 -87.33 22.64
C ASN A 3 -7.83 -87.71 21.75
N ASP A 4 -8.29 -86.92 20.76
CA ASP A 4 -7.60 -85.96 19.86
C ASP A 4 -8.47 -84.76 19.35
N HIS A 5 -7.81 -83.75 18.72
CA HIS A 5 -8.26 -82.72 17.72
C HIS A 5 -9.52 -81.84 18.01
N GLU A 6 -9.49 -80.50 17.85
CA GLU A 6 -9.35 -79.63 16.64
C GLU A 6 -10.47 -79.86 15.59
N SER A 7 -11.17 -78.87 15.00
CA SER A 7 -11.29 -77.39 15.17
C SER A 7 -12.62 -76.95 14.48
N HIS A 8 -13.10 -75.69 14.34
CA HIS A 8 -12.59 -74.31 14.42
C HIS A 8 -13.70 -73.30 14.86
N ASP A 9 -13.28 -72.06 15.08
CA ASP A 9 -13.94 -70.73 14.98
C ASP A 9 -15.15 -70.58 14.02
N HIS A 10 -16.06 -69.59 14.10
CA HIS A 10 -16.43 -68.52 15.06
C HIS A 10 -17.94 -68.27 14.81
N GLU A 11 -18.80 -67.87 15.74
CA GLU A 11 -18.95 -66.56 16.43
C GLU A 11 -20.15 -66.74 17.42
N PRO A 12 -20.37 -65.90 18.46
CA PRO A 12 -21.20 -64.70 18.21
C PRO A 12 -20.96 -63.50 19.17
N HIS A 13 -21.51 -62.36 18.78
CA HIS A 13 -22.00 -61.25 19.64
C HIS A 13 -21.10 -60.75 20.78
N ASP A 14 -20.54 -59.55 20.59
CA ASP A 14 -20.49 -58.57 21.68
C ASP A 14 -21.12 -57.23 21.24
N ARG A 15 -21.51 -56.39 22.21
CA ARG A 15 -22.28 -55.15 21.96
C ARG A 15 -21.43 -53.90 22.18
N GLU A 16 -20.80 -53.39 21.12
CA GLU A 16 -20.16 -52.08 21.19
C GLU A 16 -21.18 -50.93 21.22
N SER A 17 -20.93 -49.97 22.11
CA SER A 17 -21.75 -48.79 22.32
C SER A 17 -21.43 -47.70 21.31
N HIS A 18 -22.37 -47.41 20.40
CA HIS A 18 -22.33 -46.18 19.60
C HIS A 18 -22.60 -44.95 20.47
N ASP A 19 -21.55 -44.43 21.12
CA ASP A 19 -21.56 -43.07 21.62
C ASP A 19 -21.59 -42.11 20.44
N ARG A 20 -22.78 -41.56 20.18
CA ARG A 20 -22.96 -40.48 19.21
C ARG A 20 -22.62 -39.18 19.91
N GLU A 21 -21.37 -38.73 19.76
CA GLU A 21 -20.99 -37.36 20.10
C GLU A 21 -21.96 -36.39 19.42
N ARG A 22 -22.83 -35.78 20.23
CA ARG A 22 -23.68 -34.70 19.77
C ARG A 22 -22.80 -33.48 19.64
N HIS A 23 -22.53 -33.05 18.42
CA HIS A 23 -22.08 -31.68 18.19
C HIS A 23 -23.11 -30.74 18.81
N ASP A 24 -22.74 -30.12 19.92
CA ASP A 24 -23.56 -29.13 20.59
C ASP A 24 -23.58 -27.87 19.73
N HIS A 25 -24.70 -27.66 19.04
CA HIS A 25 -24.97 -26.42 18.32
C HIS A 25 -25.31 -25.32 19.34
N GLY A 26 -24.25 -24.82 20.00
CA GLY A 26 -24.30 -23.72 20.95
C GLY A 26 -25.04 -22.52 20.36
N THR A 27 -26.27 -22.33 20.81
CA THR A 27 -27.24 -21.39 20.24
C THR A 27 -27.44 -20.20 21.18
N GLY A 28 -26.78 -19.09 20.85
CA GLY A 28 -26.94 -17.80 21.55
C GLY A 28 -25.63 -17.27 22.14
N GLY A 29 -25.16 -16.14 21.61
CA GLY A 29 -23.90 -15.49 22.00
C GLY A 29 -23.75 -14.09 21.39
N ASP A 30 -24.79 -13.28 21.55
CA ASP A 30 -25.03 -11.96 20.91
C ASP A 30 -25.14 -11.93 19.37
N GLY A 31 -26.07 -11.12 18.87
CA GLY A 31 -26.45 -11.04 17.46
C GLY A 31 -25.54 -10.16 16.59
N ALA A 32 -24.24 -10.17 16.82
CA ALA A 32 -23.26 -9.45 16.02
C ALA A 32 -22.59 -10.39 14.98
N PRO A 33 -22.31 -9.92 13.74
CA PRO A 33 -21.62 -10.74 12.75
C PRO A 33 -20.18 -11.01 13.19
N ARG A 34 -19.72 -12.26 13.04
CA ARG A 34 -18.37 -12.64 13.47
C ARG A 34 -17.33 -12.17 12.45
N ARG A 35 -16.31 -11.47 12.92
CA ARG A 35 -15.36 -10.72 12.09
C ARG A 35 -14.04 -11.45 11.91
N SER A 36 -13.64 -11.66 10.66
CA SER A 36 -12.29 -12.10 10.32
C SER A 36 -11.50 -10.95 9.71
N LEU A 37 -10.28 -10.70 10.20
CA LEU A 37 -9.32 -9.83 9.54
C LEU A 37 -8.31 -10.68 8.76
N LEU A 38 -8.15 -10.43 7.47
CA LEU A 38 -7.24 -11.15 6.58
C LEU A 38 -6.07 -10.24 6.23
N LEU A 39 -4.93 -10.50 6.88
CA LEU A 39 -3.65 -9.84 6.66
C LEU A 39 -2.99 -10.48 5.43
N ALA A 40 -3.40 -10.01 4.26
CA ALA A 40 -3.08 -10.64 3.00
C ALA A 40 -1.57 -10.67 2.68
N GLY A 41 -1.19 -11.53 1.73
CA GLY A 41 0.13 -11.55 1.14
C GLY A 41 0.50 -10.25 0.40
N GLY A 42 1.77 -10.17 0.02
CA GLY A 42 2.37 -8.94 -0.51
C GLY A 42 3.83 -8.70 -0.10
N GLY A 43 4.55 -9.70 0.41
CA GLY A 43 5.94 -9.55 0.82
C GLY A 43 6.12 -8.42 1.84
N VAL A 44 7.02 -7.46 1.58
CA VAL A 44 7.26 -6.33 2.49
C VAL A 44 6.33 -5.12 2.27
N LYS A 45 5.39 -5.17 1.30
CA LYS A 45 4.34 -4.13 1.13
C LYS A 45 3.41 -4.02 2.34
N VAL A 46 3.33 -5.10 3.13
CA VAL A 46 2.52 -5.25 4.35
C VAL A 46 2.83 -4.24 5.47
N ALA A 47 3.87 -3.42 5.33
CA ALA A 47 4.02 -2.17 6.07
C ALA A 47 2.78 -1.25 5.95
N PHE A 48 2.10 -1.26 4.80
CA PHE A 48 0.79 -0.61 4.62
C PHE A 48 -0.26 -1.17 5.57
N GLN A 49 -0.35 -2.50 5.70
CA GLN A 49 -1.32 -3.14 6.61
C GLN A 49 -1.08 -2.73 8.06
N ALA A 50 0.17 -2.54 8.49
CA ALA A 50 0.47 -2.03 9.82
C ALA A 50 -0.08 -0.61 10.04
N GLY A 51 -0.04 0.25 9.01
CA GLY A 51 -0.71 1.55 9.01
C GLY A 51 -2.23 1.45 9.12
N VAL A 52 -2.84 0.50 8.40
CA VAL A 52 -4.27 0.19 8.51
C VAL A 52 -4.62 -0.32 9.91
N LEU A 53 -3.82 -1.23 10.47
CA LEU A 53 -3.98 -1.79 11.83
C LEU A 53 -3.97 -0.71 12.92
N GLN A 54 -3.09 0.31 12.81
CA GLN A 54 -3.13 1.47 13.72
C GLN A 54 -4.52 2.13 13.74
N VAL A 55 -5.15 2.28 12.58
CA VAL A 55 -6.47 2.93 12.50
C VAL A 55 -7.56 1.98 12.97
N LEU A 56 -7.61 0.75 12.45
CA LEU A 56 -8.70 -0.19 12.78
C LEU A 56 -8.70 -0.58 14.27
N LEU A 57 -7.52 -0.89 14.85
CA LEU A 57 -7.41 -1.36 16.24
C LEU A 57 -7.40 -0.23 17.27
N ASP A 58 -6.69 0.88 17.01
CA ASP A 58 -6.47 1.90 18.05
C ASP A 58 -7.42 3.10 17.91
N GLU A 59 -7.74 3.51 16.67
CA GLU A 59 -8.48 4.76 16.37
C GLU A 59 -9.98 4.50 16.22
N ALA A 60 -10.36 3.47 15.45
CA ALA A 60 -11.74 2.98 15.29
C ALA A 60 -12.13 1.90 16.32
N ARG A 61 -11.15 1.32 17.03
CA ARG A 61 -11.34 0.35 18.12
C ARG A 61 -12.14 -0.90 17.74
N LEU A 62 -11.99 -1.34 16.50
CA LEU A 62 -12.59 -2.55 15.97
C LEU A 62 -11.98 -3.78 16.64
N ARG A 63 -12.80 -4.82 16.78
CA ARG A 63 -12.42 -6.15 17.24
C ARG A 63 -12.70 -7.16 16.14
N PHE A 64 -11.92 -8.23 16.13
CA PHE A 64 -11.99 -9.32 15.18
C PHE A 64 -11.97 -10.64 15.96
N ASP A 65 -12.92 -11.51 15.67
CA ASP A 65 -13.08 -12.84 16.27
C ASP A 65 -12.08 -13.85 15.68
N HIS A 66 -11.50 -13.53 14.53
CA HIS A 66 -10.44 -14.27 13.86
C HIS A 66 -9.46 -13.32 13.16
N VAL A 67 -8.16 -13.67 13.13
CA VAL A 67 -7.19 -13.01 12.24
C VAL A 67 -6.37 -14.04 11.45
N ASP A 68 -6.47 -13.97 10.13
CA ASP A 68 -5.72 -14.77 9.14
C ASP A 68 -4.50 -14.00 8.65
N GLY A 69 -3.42 -14.71 8.28
CA GLY A 69 -2.25 -14.10 7.65
C GLY A 69 -1.50 -15.07 6.73
N ALA A 70 -1.00 -14.55 5.60
CA ALA A 70 -0.22 -15.30 4.62
C ALA A 70 0.96 -14.46 4.09
N SER A 71 2.05 -15.11 3.68
CA SER A 71 3.31 -14.45 3.29
C SER A 71 3.70 -13.39 4.34
N GLY A 72 4.18 -12.22 3.93
CA GLY A 72 4.56 -11.13 4.84
C GLY A 72 3.47 -10.67 5.82
N GLY A 73 2.19 -10.96 5.56
CA GLY A 73 1.08 -10.67 6.48
C GLY A 73 1.26 -11.35 7.85
N ILE A 74 1.95 -12.49 7.90
CA ILE A 74 2.26 -13.19 9.15
C ILE A 74 3.19 -12.40 10.08
N PHE A 75 3.99 -11.44 9.58
CA PHE A 75 4.77 -10.56 10.43
C PHE A 75 3.87 -9.65 11.29
N ASN A 76 2.81 -9.13 10.68
CA ASN A 76 1.80 -8.33 11.38
C ASN A 76 0.97 -9.21 12.32
N LEU A 77 0.65 -10.44 11.89
CA LEU A 77 -0.08 -11.41 12.73
C LEU A 77 0.71 -11.82 13.98
N ALA A 78 2.00 -12.12 13.84
CA ALA A 78 2.88 -12.48 14.97
C ALA A 78 2.94 -11.35 16.01
N MET A 79 3.20 -10.12 15.57
CA MET A 79 3.21 -8.95 16.46
C MET A 79 1.85 -8.71 17.12
N TYR A 80 0.75 -8.89 16.39
CA TYR A 80 -0.61 -8.80 16.93
C TYR A 80 -0.86 -9.85 18.03
N CYS A 81 -0.56 -11.13 17.76
CA CYS A 81 -0.78 -12.24 18.70
C CYS A 81 -0.12 -12.01 20.06
N GLN A 82 1.15 -11.57 20.10
CA GLN A 82 1.85 -11.27 21.35
C GLN A 82 1.38 -10.02 22.11
N GLY A 83 0.33 -9.33 21.64
CA GLY A 83 -0.33 -8.26 22.38
C GLY A 83 -0.03 -6.83 21.93
N MET A 84 0.69 -6.61 20.82
CA MET A 84 0.99 -5.25 20.35
C MET A 84 -0.27 -4.48 19.92
N SER A 85 -0.27 -3.15 20.13
CA SER A 85 -1.29 -2.27 19.54
C SER A 85 -1.03 -2.06 18.05
N GLY A 86 -2.02 -1.55 17.29
CA GLY A 86 -1.82 -1.25 15.88
C GLY A 86 -0.69 -0.22 15.65
N ARG A 87 -0.55 0.75 16.56
CA ARG A 87 0.57 1.70 16.65
C ARG A 87 1.92 1.04 16.85
N ASP A 88 2.05 0.06 17.74
CA ASP A 88 3.34 -0.61 18.00
C ASP A 88 3.82 -1.36 16.75
N ILE A 89 2.91 -2.07 16.08
CA ILE A 89 3.13 -2.74 14.78
C ILE A 89 3.53 -1.69 13.72
N ALA A 90 2.77 -0.61 13.59
CA ALA A 90 3.04 0.49 12.64
C ALA A 90 4.39 1.16 12.89
N ASP A 91 4.75 1.42 14.15
CA ASP A 91 6.01 2.03 14.53
C ASP A 91 7.20 1.06 14.36
N ASN A 92 6.99 -0.25 14.50
CA ASN A 92 7.98 -1.28 14.15
C ASN A 92 8.34 -1.25 12.66
N TRP A 93 7.37 -1.05 11.76
CA TRP A 93 7.64 -0.82 10.33
C TRP A 93 8.25 0.56 10.05
N ARG A 94 7.77 1.65 10.68
CA ARG A 94 8.39 3.00 10.58
C ARG A 94 9.83 3.03 11.12
N ARG A 95 10.24 2.09 11.99
CA ARG A 95 11.60 1.96 12.53
C ARG A 95 12.50 1.04 11.71
N LEU A 96 11.94 0.20 10.83
CA LEU A 96 12.67 -0.82 10.07
C LEU A 96 13.86 -0.22 9.30
N ARG A 97 15.01 -0.90 9.40
CA ARG A 97 16.23 -0.57 8.64
C ARG A 97 16.46 -1.70 7.63
N PRO A 98 15.96 -1.63 6.39
CA PRO A 98 15.93 -2.79 5.48
C PRO A 98 17.32 -3.40 5.20
N LEU A 99 18.37 -2.58 5.18
CA LEU A 99 19.77 -3.03 5.07
C LEU A 99 20.22 -3.98 6.20
N LYS A 100 19.56 -4.01 7.37
CA LYS A 100 19.76 -5.05 8.41
C LYS A 100 19.08 -6.37 8.05
N GLY A 101 17.93 -6.33 7.37
CA GLY A 101 17.13 -7.50 7.03
C GLY A 101 17.68 -8.28 5.84
N VAL A 102 18.33 -7.60 4.89
CA VAL A 102 18.98 -8.23 3.73
C VAL A 102 20.16 -9.10 4.18
N SER A 103 20.23 -10.33 3.67
CA SER A 103 21.40 -11.20 3.82
C SER A 103 21.58 -12.02 2.55
N LEU A 104 22.71 -11.83 1.86
CA LEU A 104 23.03 -12.54 0.61
C LEU A 104 23.48 -13.98 0.89
N ASN A 105 23.03 -14.92 0.09
CA ASN A 105 23.39 -16.33 0.23
C ASN A 105 24.72 -16.65 -0.48
N TRP A 106 25.81 -16.09 0.05
CA TRP A 106 27.16 -16.18 -0.55
C TRP A 106 27.68 -17.61 -0.83
N ARG A 107 27.11 -18.64 -0.20
CA ARG A 107 27.44 -20.06 -0.45
C ARG A 107 26.71 -20.64 -1.66
N GLU A 108 25.59 -20.05 -2.05
CA GLU A 108 24.75 -20.50 -3.16
C GLU A 108 24.97 -19.66 -4.43
N LEU A 109 25.24 -18.35 -4.30
CA LEU A 109 25.47 -17.45 -5.44
C LEU A 109 26.48 -17.96 -6.50
N PRO A 110 27.63 -18.60 -6.14
CA PRO A 110 28.57 -19.15 -7.13
C PRO A 110 28.00 -20.27 -8.01
N LYS A 111 26.86 -20.87 -7.65
CA LYS A 111 26.18 -21.92 -8.41
C LYS A 111 25.26 -21.37 -9.53
N GLY A 112 25.09 -20.05 -9.60
CA GLY A 112 24.28 -19.39 -10.63
C GLY A 112 22.84 -19.93 -10.68
N PRO A 113 22.38 -20.49 -11.82
CA PRO A 113 21.01 -21.03 -11.94
C PRO A 113 20.75 -22.26 -11.04
N TYR A 114 21.78 -22.89 -10.48
CA TYR A 114 21.67 -24.02 -9.55
C TYR A 114 21.78 -23.59 -8.07
N ALA A 115 21.71 -22.29 -7.78
CA ALA A 115 21.69 -21.74 -6.42
C ALA A 115 20.35 -22.05 -5.73
N ARG A 116 20.37 -22.51 -4.47
CA ARG A 116 19.12 -22.73 -3.69
C ARG A 116 18.33 -21.44 -3.44
N SER A 117 19.02 -20.31 -3.32
CA SER A 117 18.42 -18.98 -3.19
C SER A 117 19.44 -17.86 -3.39
N LEU A 118 18.96 -16.64 -3.69
CA LEU A 118 19.78 -15.42 -3.73
C LEU A 118 20.06 -14.85 -2.32
N PHE A 119 19.09 -14.94 -1.41
CA PHE A 119 19.13 -14.39 -0.06
C PHE A 119 18.86 -15.45 1.01
N THR A 120 19.07 -15.08 2.28
CA THR A 120 18.64 -15.84 3.46
C THR A 120 17.84 -14.93 4.39
N LEU A 121 17.01 -15.53 5.25
CA LEU A 121 16.26 -14.80 6.29
C LEU A 121 17.11 -14.48 7.53
N GLU A 122 18.42 -14.72 7.51
CA GLU A 122 19.30 -14.59 8.68
C GLU A 122 19.41 -13.12 9.18
N GLY A 123 19.32 -12.14 8.29
CA GLY A 123 19.26 -10.72 8.66
C GLY A 123 17.94 -10.36 9.37
N TYR A 124 16.82 -10.92 8.93
CA TYR A 124 15.56 -10.83 9.66
C TYR A 124 15.68 -11.48 11.05
N ARG A 125 16.21 -12.70 11.09
CA ARG A 125 16.41 -13.50 12.31
C ARG A 125 17.30 -12.83 13.36
N ARG A 126 18.45 -12.28 12.96
CA ARG A 126 19.42 -11.64 13.87
C ARG A 126 19.07 -10.21 14.24
N HIS A 127 18.27 -9.51 13.44
CA HIS A 127 18.13 -8.06 13.57
C HIS A 127 16.70 -7.54 13.49
N VAL A 128 15.83 -8.08 12.62
CA VAL A 128 14.46 -7.56 12.50
C VAL A 128 13.54 -8.15 13.57
N PHE A 129 13.52 -9.47 13.76
CA PHE A 129 12.70 -10.10 14.80
C PHE A 129 13.09 -9.62 16.22
N PRO A 130 14.39 -9.41 16.55
CA PRO A 130 14.79 -8.78 17.81
C PRO A 130 14.53 -7.26 17.88
N ASP A 131 14.75 -6.48 16.81
CA ASP A 131 14.40 -5.04 16.80
C ASP A 131 12.88 -4.82 16.92
N TRP A 132 12.05 -5.80 16.51
CA TRP A 132 10.60 -5.82 16.72
C TRP A 132 10.17 -6.39 18.07
N GLY A 133 11.03 -7.17 18.74
CA GLY A 133 10.72 -7.82 20.01
C GLY A 133 9.76 -9.01 19.89
N LEU A 134 9.94 -9.88 18.88
CA LEU A 134 9.10 -11.07 18.73
C LEU A 134 9.31 -12.05 19.91
N ASP A 135 8.20 -12.45 20.54
CA ASP A 135 8.17 -13.31 21.73
C ASP A 135 7.31 -14.55 21.44
N TRP A 136 7.95 -15.67 21.14
CA TRP A 136 7.28 -16.91 20.74
C TRP A 136 6.42 -17.54 21.84
N GLU A 137 6.71 -17.27 23.12
CA GLU A 137 5.90 -17.77 24.23
C GLU A 137 4.59 -16.97 24.31
N ARG A 138 4.65 -15.64 24.15
CA ARG A 138 3.44 -14.79 24.06
C ARG A 138 2.64 -15.03 22.78
N ILE A 139 3.29 -15.34 21.65
CA ILE A 139 2.57 -15.70 20.42
C ILE A 139 1.77 -16.99 20.65
N ARG A 140 2.38 -18.02 21.24
CA ARG A 140 1.69 -19.30 21.51
C ARG A 140 0.64 -19.21 22.61
N ALA A 141 0.86 -18.40 23.64
CA ALA A 141 -0.06 -18.21 24.76
C ALA A 141 -1.15 -17.14 24.51
N THR A 142 -1.38 -16.75 23.24
CA THR A 142 -2.40 -15.75 22.90
C THR A 142 -3.82 -16.31 23.06
N ASP A 143 -4.73 -15.49 23.55
CA ASP A 143 -6.18 -15.77 23.63
C ASP A 143 -6.90 -15.52 22.29
N ARG A 144 -6.20 -14.92 21.32
CA ARG A 144 -6.77 -14.53 20.03
C ARG A 144 -6.77 -15.69 19.04
N VAL A 145 -7.93 -15.97 18.45
CA VAL A 145 -8.05 -16.97 17.38
C VAL A 145 -7.32 -16.46 16.13
N ALA A 146 -6.14 -17.02 15.85
CA ALA A 146 -5.26 -16.57 14.77
C ALA A 146 -4.76 -17.74 13.93
N THR A 147 -4.65 -17.52 12.62
CA THR A 147 -4.24 -18.55 11.65
C THR A 147 -3.13 -18.05 10.72
N PHE A 148 -2.03 -18.79 10.70
CA PHE A 148 -0.82 -18.56 9.93
C PHE A 148 -0.79 -19.54 8.75
N ASN A 149 -0.82 -19.05 7.52
CA ASN A 149 -0.81 -19.90 6.33
C ASN A 149 0.63 -20.29 5.95
N LEU A 150 0.89 -21.59 5.87
CA LEU A 150 2.15 -22.18 5.38
C LEU A 150 1.81 -23.13 4.21
N TYR A 151 2.67 -23.26 3.20
CA TYR A 151 2.53 -24.33 2.20
C TYR A 151 3.54 -25.44 2.43
N ASN A 152 3.03 -26.65 2.72
CA ASN A 152 3.81 -27.86 2.82
C ASN A 152 4.01 -28.43 1.42
N PHE A 153 5.18 -28.17 0.84
CA PHE A 153 5.56 -28.67 -0.48
C PHE A 153 5.72 -30.20 -0.51
N SER A 154 6.12 -30.82 0.61
CA SER A 154 6.25 -32.28 0.71
C SER A 154 4.89 -33.01 0.68
N ALA A 155 3.83 -32.38 1.19
CA ALA A 155 2.45 -32.90 1.12
C ALA A 155 1.62 -32.34 -0.06
N ASN A 156 2.09 -31.27 -0.70
CA ASN A 156 1.32 -30.40 -1.61
C ASN A 156 0.05 -29.80 -0.98
N GLU A 157 0.16 -29.35 0.27
CA GLU A 157 -0.96 -28.92 1.10
C GLU A 157 -0.77 -27.48 1.61
N LEU A 158 -1.82 -26.65 1.50
CA LEU A 158 -1.94 -25.41 2.25
C LEU A 158 -2.34 -25.75 3.69
N GLN A 159 -1.46 -25.48 4.65
CA GLN A 159 -1.66 -25.78 6.06
C GLN A 159 -1.94 -24.49 6.86
N PRO A 160 -3.18 -24.27 7.32
CA PRO A 160 -3.50 -23.19 8.25
C PRO A 160 -3.07 -23.59 9.67
N VAL A 161 -2.05 -22.91 10.20
CA VAL A 161 -1.43 -23.22 11.51
C VAL A 161 -1.89 -22.23 12.57
N THR A 162 -2.34 -22.73 13.72
CA THR A 162 -2.80 -21.92 14.85
C THR A 162 -1.63 -21.37 15.67
N ALA A 163 -1.87 -20.25 16.38
CA ALA A 163 -0.84 -19.49 17.08
C ALA A 163 -0.05 -20.31 18.13
N ASP A 164 -0.71 -21.25 18.82
CA ASP A 164 -0.14 -22.18 19.80
C ASP A 164 0.98 -23.08 19.23
N ARG A 165 1.01 -23.26 17.91
CA ARG A 165 2.01 -24.06 17.19
C ARG A 165 3.15 -23.23 16.60
N MET A 166 3.18 -21.90 16.81
CA MET A 166 4.13 -21.02 16.13
C MET A 166 5.51 -20.92 16.81
N ASP A 167 6.53 -20.79 15.95
CA ASP A 167 7.94 -20.63 16.28
C ASP A 167 8.69 -19.89 15.15
N GLU A 168 9.99 -19.66 15.32
CA GLU A 168 10.83 -18.93 14.37
C GLU A 168 10.97 -19.61 12.99
N ASP A 169 11.02 -20.95 12.93
CA ASP A 169 11.14 -21.67 11.68
C ASP A 169 9.79 -21.76 10.95
N ARG A 170 8.67 -21.89 11.67
CA ARG A 170 7.31 -21.81 11.12
C ARG A 170 6.98 -20.40 10.60
N LEU A 171 7.39 -19.34 11.31
CA LEU A 171 7.26 -17.98 10.78
C LEU A 171 8.13 -17.79 9.53
N ARG A 172 9.37 -18.29 9.53
CA ARG A 172 10.26 -18.23 8.35
C ARG A 172 9.72 -19.05 7.18
N ALA A 173 9.13 -20.21 7.41
CA ALA A 173 8.51 -21.05 6.39
C ALA A 173 7.42 -20.29 5.62
N GLY A 174 6.51 -19.62 6.35
CA GLY A 174 5.44 -18.82 5.77
C GLY A 174 5.89 -17.61 4.92
N VAL A 175 7.17 -17.22 4.96
CA VAL A 175 7.76 -16.17 4.08
C VAL A 175 8.94 -16.67 3.24
N SER A 176 9.18 -17.99 3.19
CA SER A 176 10.32 -18.58 2.48
C SER A 176 10.01 -18.71 1.00
N LEU A 177 9.97 -17.56 0.31
CA LEU A 177 9.62 -17.43 -1.09
C LEU A 177 10.74 -18.03 -1.99
N PRO A 178 10.49 -19.11 -2.75
CA PRO A 178 11.46 -19.80 -3.61
C PRO A 178 12.29 -18.89 -4.51
N MET A 179 13.51 -19.32 -4.83
CA MET A 179 14.57 -18.55 -5.54
C MET A 179 15.10 -17.34 -4.75
N TRP A 180 14.25 -16.63 -4.01
CA TRP A 180 14.67 -15.50 -3.18
C TRP A 180 15.21 -15.96 -1.82
N PHE A 181 14.50 -16.86 -1.15
CA PHE A 181 14.87 -17.50 0.12
C PHE A 181 14.86 -19.02 -0.04
N PRO A 182 15.64 -19.77 0.77
CA PRO A 182 15.63 -21.22 0.72
C PRO A 182 14.33 -21.76 1.36
N PRO A 183 13.79 -22.91 0.91
CA PRO A 183 12.72 -23.58 1.64
C PRO A 183 13.18 -23.97 3.05
N VAL A 184 12.25 -23.96 4.00
CA VAL A 184 12.50 -24.39 5.39
C VAL A 184 12.10 -25.86 5.53
N VAL A 185 12.86 -26.63 6.30
CA VAL A 185 12.52 -28.03 6.63
C VAL A 185 12.10 -28.08 8.09
N ILE A 186 10.88 -28.53 8.35
CA ILE A 186 10.29 -28.65 9.68
C ILE A 186 9.73 -30.07 9.79
N ASP A 187 10.12 -30.80 10.84
CA ASP A 187 9.68 -32.19 11.09
C ASP A 187 9.87 -33.12 9.86
N GLY A 188 10.96 -32.89 9.11
CA GLY A 188 11.33 -33.59 7.88
C GLY A 188 10.55 -33.18 6.62
N GLN A 189 9.48 -32.38 6.76
CA GLN A 189 8.68 -31.87 5.64
C GLN A 189 9.24 -30.53 5.12
N THR A 190 9.14 -30.29 3.82
CA THR A 190 9.64 -29.08 3.15
C THR A 190 8.53 -28.04 3.01
N TYR A 191 8.77 -26.81 3.45
CA TYR A 191 7.82 -25.70 3.41
C TYR A 191 8.35 -24.48 2.64
N ILE A 192 7.42 -23.76 2.01
CA ILE A 192 7.62 -22.50 1.28
C ILE A 192 6.49 -21.51 1.57
N ASP A 193 6.68 -20.26 1.13
CA ASP A 193 5.67 -19.20 1.20
C ASP A 193 4.36 -19.63 0.47
N PRO A 194 3.18 -19.41 1.09
CA PRO A 194 1.89 -19.84 0.55
C PRO A 194 1.37 -19.07 -0.67
N VAL A 195 1.96 -17.96 -1.14
CA VAL A 195 1.38 -17.13 -2.23
C VAL A 195 1.07 -17.87 -3.54
N TYR A 196 1.69 -19.02 -3.81
CA TYR A 196 1.34 -19.86 -4.97
C TYR A 196 -0.02 -20.56 -4.84
N LEU A 197 -0.61 -20.53 -3.64
CA LEU A 197 -1.96 -20.97 -3.36
C LEU A 197 -2.79 -19.86 -2.73
N THR A 198 -2.38 -19.21 -1.64
CA THR A 198 -3.20 -18.16 -1.00
C THR A 198 -2.41 -16.97 -0.50
N ASP A 199 -2.92 -15.79 -0.86
CA ASP A 199 -2.57 -14.51 -0.22
C ASP A 199 -3.59 -14.12 0.85
N ALA A 200 -4.86 -14.56 0.79
CA ALA A 200 -5.87 -14.29 1.82
C ALA A 200 -6.82 -15.48 1.95
N ASN A 201 -6.84 -16.14 3.10
CA ASN A 201 -7.58 -17.40 3.26
C ASN A 201 -9.07 -17.17 3.61
N VAL A 202 -9.83 -16.75 2.60
CA VAL A 202 -11.30 -16.57 2.67
C VAL A 202 -12.00 -17.87 3.09
N GLU A 203 -11.50 -19.02 2.62
CA GLU A 203 -12.03 -20.35 2.95
C GLU A 203 -11.95 -20.63 4.46
N GLU A 204 -10.77 -20.44 5.05
CA GLU A 204 -10.54 -20.64 6.48
C GLU A 204 -11.39 -19.71 7.35
N ALA A 205 -11.56 -18.46 6.94
CA ALA A 205 -12.41 -17.50 7.64
C ALA A 205 -13.90 -17.91 7.63
N ILE A 206 -14.42 -18.33 6.47
CA ILE A 206 -15.80 -18.85 6.35
C ILE A 206 -15.96 -20.16 7.14
N ARG A 207 -14.97 -21.06 7.08
CA ARG A 207 -14.92 -22.35 7.80
C ARG A 207 -14.91 -22.18 9.32
N ARG A 208 -14.26 -21.12 9.83
CA ARG A 208 -14.29 -20.73 11.25
C ARG A 208 -15.60 -20.07 11.71
N GLY A 209 -16.58 -19.95 10.82
CA GLY A 209 -17.88 -19.36 11.13
C GLY A 209 -17.83 -17.84 11.26
N CYS A 210 -17.03 -17.16 10.42
CA CYS A 210 -17.05 -15.70 10.30
C CYS A 210 -18.03 -15.28 9.19
N ASP A 211 -18.61 -14.09 9.34
CA ASP A 211 -19.67 -13.54 8.49
C ASP A 211 -19.28 -12.20 7.86
N GLU A 212 -18.34 -11.47 8.47
CA GLU A 212 -17.84 -10.18 8.00
C GLU A 212 -16.31 -10.26 7.79
N LEU A 213 -15.86 -10.28 6.54
CA LEU A 213 -14.47 -10.56 6.15
C LEU A 213 -13.74 -9.29 5.71
N TRP A 214 -12.74 -8.87 6.49
CA TRP A 214 -11.96 -7.66 6.25
C TRP A 214 -10.63 -8.00 5.60
N ILE A 215 -10.41 -7.62 4.34
CA ILE A 215 -9.21 -7.99 3.57
C ILE A 215 -8.33 -6.76 3.36
N ILE A 216 -7.09 -6.75 3.89
CA ILE A 216 -6.14 -5.65 3.63
C ILE A 216 -5.18 -6.03 2.50
N TRP A 217 -5.56 -5.68 1.27
CA TRP A 217 -4.92 -6.16 0.05
C TRP A 217 -3.83 -5.21 -0.46
N THR A 218 -2.63 -5.75 -0.75
CA THR A 218 -1.48 -4.96 -1.26
C THR A 218 -0.84 -5.54 -2.53
N VAL A 219 -1.32 -6.69 -3.01
CA VAL A 219 -0.91 -7.26 -4.29
C VAL A 219 -1.41 -6.37 -5.43
N SER A 220 -0.55 -6.12 -6.42
CA SER A 220 -0.87 -5.23 -7.55
C SER A 220 -2.15 -5.66 -8.26
N ARG A 221 -3.02 -4.70 -8.58
CA ARG A 221 -4.22 -4.93 -9.42
C ARG A 221 -4.13 -4.22 -10.78
N ARG A 222 -3.06 -3.45 -11.00
CA ARG A 222 -2.66 -2.87 -12.31
C ARG A 222 -2.63 -3.98 -13.36
N ARG A 223 -3.35 -3.82 -14.48
CA ARG A 223 -3.49 -4.85 -15.53
C ARG A 223 -2.36 -4.76 -16.58
N ARG A 224 -1.18 -4.34 -16.13
CA ARG A 224 0.00 -4.03 -16.93
C ARG A 224 1.02 -5.16 -16.83
N TRP A 225 1.22 -5.88 -17.93
CA TRP A 225 2.36 -6.80 -18.05
C TRP A 225 3.65 -6.00 -18.18
N ARG A 226 4.70 -6.39 -17.46
CA ARG A 226 6.06 -5.86 -17.56
C ARG A 226 7.01 -7.03 -17.82
N ASP A 227 7.87 -6.89 -18.81
CA ASP A 227 8.86 -7.92 -19.13
C ASP A 227 10.08 -7.88 -18.19
N GLY A 228 10.77 -9.02 -18.13
CA GLY A 228 12.01 -9.19 -17.37
C GLY A 228 11.87 -10.26 -16.28
N PHE A 229 12.98 -10.94 -15.98
CA PHE A 229 12.97 -12.14 -15.12
C PHE A 229 12.31 -11.91 -13.74
N VAL A 230 12.57 -10.77 -13.10
CA VAL A 230 11.99 -10.41 -11.79
C VAL A 230 10.52 -10.01 -11.92
N ALA A 231 10.17 -9.24 -12.96
CA ALA A 231 8.80 -8.81 -13.20
C ALA A 231 7.88 -9.99 -13.51
N ASN A 232 8.24 -10.83 -14.49
CA ASN A 232 7.50 -12.04 -14.85
C ASN A 232 7.28 -12.96 -13.64
N TYR A 233 8.29 -13.12 -12.78
CA TYR A 233 8.18 -13.91 -11.55
C TYR A 233 7.11 -13.36 -10.59
N PHE A 234 7.09 -12.04 -10.34
CA PHE A 234 6.07 -11.44 -9.48
C PHE A 234 4.69 -11.37 -10.16
N HIS A 235 4.63 -11.26 -11.48
CA HIS A 235 3.37 -11.35 -12.23
C HIS A 235 2.70 -12.73 -12.13
N ILE A 236 3.46 -13.83 -11.99
CA ILE A 236 2.89 -15.16 -11.69
C ILE A 236 2.18 -15.13 -10.33
N ILE A 237 2.84 -14.59 -9.30
CA ILE A 237 2.27 -14.45 -7.95
C ILE A 237 1.03 -13.55 -7.98
N GLU A 238 1.13 -12.36 -8.60
CA GLU A 238 0.01 -11.42 -8.75
C GLU A 238 -1.18 -12.04 -9.50
N THR A 239 -0.94 -12.90 -10.50
CA THR A 239 -1.98 -13.60 -11.26
C THR A 239 -2.70 -14.64 -10.39
N VAL A 240 -1.96 -15.45 -9.63
CA VAL A 240 -2.54 -16.45 -8.72
C VAL A 240 -3.33 -15.78 -7.60
N ALA A 241 -2.74 -14.79 -6.93
CA ALA A 241 -3.34 -14.04 -5.83
C ALA A 241 -4.66 -13.38 -6.23
N ASN A 242 -4.65 -12.57 -7.30
CA ASN A 242 -5.85 -11.88 -7.80
C ASN A 242 -6.88 -12.87 -8.36
N GLY A 243 -6.44 -13.92 -9.06
CA GLY A 243 -7.32 -14.94 -9.63
C GLY A 243 -8.08 -15.72 -8.56
N ARG A 244 -7.38 -16.17 -7.51
CA ARG A 244 -8.00 -16.95 -6.42
C ARG A 244 -8.83 -16.08 -5.48
N LEU A 245 -8.44 -14.83 -5.22
CA LEU A 245 -9.31 -13.87 -4.53
C LEU A 245 -10.60 -13.64 -5.33
N LYS A 246 -10.51 -13.41 -6.64
CA LYS A 246 -11.70 -13.23 -7.49
C LYS A 246 -12.62 -14.45 -7.42
N HIS A 247 -12.09 -15.67 -7.55
CA HIS A 247 -12.86 -16.91 -7.44
C HIS A 247 -13.65 -17.02 -6.13
N TRP A 248 -13.05 -16.62 -5.00
CA TRP A 248 -13.72 -16.61 -3.70
C TRP A 248 -14.79 -15.52 -3.59
N LEU A 249 -14.53 -14.31 -4.12
CA LEU A 249 -15.51 -13.23 -4.17
C LEU A 249 -16.71 -13.59 -5.08
N ASP A 250 -16.45 -14.24 -6.21
CA ASP A 250 -17.49 -14.73 -7.13
C ASP A 250 -18.42 -15.76 -6.44
N ARG A 251 -17.85 -16.70 -5.67
CA ARG A 251 -18.61 -17.68 -4.88
C ARG A 251 -19.40 -17.05 -3.74
N VAL A 252 -18.81 -16.10 -3.01
CA VAL A 252 -19.50 -15.35 -1.96
C VAL A 252 -20.71 -14.60 -2.53
N GLU A 253 -20.55 -13.88 -3.63
CA GLU A 253 -21.68 -13.17 -4.24
C GLU A 253 -22.71 -14.12 -4.87
N ALA A 254 -22.30 -15.26 -5.44
CA ALA A 254 -23.25 -16.29 -5.89
C ALA A 254 -24.09 -16.87 -4.73
N SER A 255 -23.45 -17.19 -3.60
CA SER A 255 -24.10 -17.64 -2.37
C SER A 255 -25.06 -16.58 -1.82
N ASN A 256 -24.60 -15.33 -1.70
CA ASN A 256 -25.41 -14.20 -1.25
C ASN A 256 -26.60 -13.95 -2.20
N ALA A 257 -26.40 -14.05 -3.52
CA ALA A 257 -27.46 -13.87 -4.51
C ALA A 257 -28.53 -14.97 -4.44
N ALA A 258 -28.16 -16.22 -4.14
CA ALA A 258 -29.11 -17.30 -3.89
C ALA A 258 -29.97 -17.02 -2.64
N LEU A 259 -29.32 -16.65 -1.52
CA LEU A 259 -30.03 -16.29 -0.29
C LEU A 259 -30.99 -15.10 -0.49
N ARG A 260 -30.61 -14.09 -1.28
CA ARG A 260 -31.48 -12.96 -1.65
C ARG A 260 -32.68 -13.36 -2.55
N ARG A 261 -32.69 -14.56 -3.14
CA ARG A 261 -33.83 -15.15 -3.85
C ARG A 261 -34.67 -16.11 -2.99
N GLY A 262 -34.25 -16.38 -1.75
CA GLY A 262 -34.85 -17.41 -0.89
C GLY A 262 -34.37 -18.83 -1.19
N GLU A 263 -33.32 -18.99 -1.99
CA GLU A 263 -32.64 -20.26 -2.27
C GLU A 263 -31.55 -20.55 -1.23
N GLN A 264 -31.09 -21.80 -1.15
CA GLN A 264 -29.92 -22.15 -0.33
C GLN A 264 -28.64 -21.61 -1.00
N GLY A 265 -27.96 -20.67 -0.34
CA GLY A 265 -26.61 -20.25 -0.72
C GLY A 265 -25.54 -21.25 -0.25
N GLU A 266 -24.42 -21.32 -0.99
CA GLU A 266 -23.29 -22.24 -0.76
C GLU A 266 -22.81 -22.28 0.71
N PHE A 267 -22.78 -21.12 1.38
CA PHE A 267 -22.28 -20.99 2.76
C PHE A 267 -23.38 -21.00 3.83
N GLY A 268 -24.64 -21.23 3.44
CA GLY A 268 -25.83 -21.29 4.31
C GLY A 268 -26.26 -19.95 4.94
N ARG A 269 -25.43 -18.92 4.86
CA ARG A 269 -25.61 -17.59 5.48
C ARG A 269 -24.97 -16.50 4.61
N PRO A 270 -25.39 -15.23 4.72
CA PRO A 270 -24.75 -14.14 3.98
C PRO A 270 -23.33 -13.90 4.51
N ILE A 271 -22.39 -13.66 3.60
CA ILE A 271 -21.01 -13.29 3.91
C ILE A 271 -20.74 -11.89 3.35
N ASP A 272 -20.44 -10.93 4.22
CA ASP A 272 -20.01 -9.58 3.86
C ASP A 272 -18.48 -9.56 3.68
N VAL A 273 -17.97 -8.83 2.67
CA VAL A 273 -16.54 -8.78 2.35
C VAL A 273 -16.09 -7.34 2.10
N ARG A 274 -15.17 -6.87 2.93
CA ARG A 274 -14.72 -5.48 3.06
C ARG A 274 -13.24 -5.38 2.73
N THR A 275 -12.93 -4.99 1.50
CA THR A 275 -11.54 -4.86 1.03
C THR A 275 -11.02 -3.45 1.26
N ILE A 276 -9.89 -3.33 1.97
CA ILE A 276 -9.07 -2.12 2.05
C ILE A 276 -7.83 -2.35 1.17
N GLU A 277 -7.91 -1.92 -0.10
CA GLU A 277 -6.82 -2.10 -1.08
C GLU A 277 -6.07 -0.82 -1.39
N ALA A 278 -4.77 -0.96 -1.67
CA ALA A 278 -3.94 0.12 -2.20
C ALA A 278 -2.76 -0.42 -3.01
N GLU A 279 -2.38 0.34 -4.05
CA GLU A 279 -1.08 0.19 -4.69
C GLU A 279 0.00 0.74 -3.75
N VAL A 280 0.76 -0.15 -3.11
CA VAL A 280 1.81 0.25 -2.17
C VAL A 280 3.12 0.51 -2.92
N PRO A 281 3.76 1.70 -2.77
CA PRO A 281 4.99 2.06 -3.48
C PRO A 281 6.24 1.41 -2.86
N LEU A 282 6.23 0.08 -2.82
CA LEU A 282 7.30 -0.80 -2.34
C LEU A 282 7.39 -2.02 -3.26
N HIS A 283 8.61 -2.42 -3.62
CA HIS A 283 8.83 -3.74 -4.23
C HIS A 283 8.50 -4.84 -3.21
N TYR A 284 8.05 -6.00 -3.65
CA TYR A 284 7.71 -7.12 -2.75
C TYR A 284 8.87 -7.55 -1.85
N LEU A 285 10.13 -7.35 -2.28
CA LEU A 285 11.34 -7.73 -1.53
C LEU A 285 12.44 -6.66 -1.45
N ILE A 286 12.57 -5.76 -2.44
CA ILE A 286 13.81 -4.99 -2.68
C ILE A 286 13.55 -3.50 -2.46
N ASN A 287 13.82 -3.01 -1.26
CA ASN A 287 13.67 -1.60 -0.88
C ASN A 287 14.79 -1.22 0.09
N PHE A 288 15.52 -0.12 -0.14
CA PHE A 288 16.68 0.24 0.70
C PHE A 288 16.43 1.48 1.58
N GLY A 289 15.44 2.31 1.26
CA GLY A 289 15.04 3.46 2.08
C GLY A 289 14.13 3.09 3.26
N ARG A 290 14.53 3.40 4.49
CA ARG A 290 13.64 3.39 5.68
C ARG A 290 12.40 4.30 5.47
N ASP A 291 12.61 5.42 4.80
CA ASP A 291 11.55 6.42 4.54
C ASP A 291 10.41 5.82 3.69
N ARG A 292 10.70 4.84 2.82
CA ARG A 292 9.71 4.13 1.99
C ARG A 292 8.78 3.24 2.83
N PHE A 293 9.32 2.61 3.87
CA PHE A 293 8.50 1.86 4.85
C PHE A 293 7.63 2.79 5.69
N ALA A 294 8.15 3.96 6.09
CA ALA A 294 7.34 4.97 6.77
C ALA A 294 6.21 5.50 5.85
N GLN A 295 6.50 5.79 4.58
CA GLN A 295 5.51 6.17 3.56
C GLN A 295 4.39 5.13 3.42
N ALA A 296 4.73 3.84 3.31
CA ALA A 296 3.74 2.78 3.21
C ALA A 296 2.84 2.72 4.46
N VAL A 297 3.41 2.86 5.66
CA VAL A 297 2.63 2.94 6.90
C VAL A 297 1.72 4.16 6.93
N GLU A 298 2.20 5.37 6.59
CA GLU A 298 1.33 6.57 6.60
C GLU A 298 0.26 6.52 5.48
N LEU A 299 0.56 5.88 4.34
CA LEU A 299 -0.43 5.58 3.29
C LEU A 299 -1.53 4.65 3.82
N GLY A 300 -1.16 3.62 4.59
CA GLY A 300 -2.10 2.76 5.31
C GLY A 300 -2.97 3.52 6.30
N VAL A 301 -2.38 4.40 7.11
CA VAL A 301 -3.13 5.26 8.04
C VAL A 301 -4.09 6.20 7.28
N CYS A 302 -3.65 6.82 6.18
CA CYS A 302 -4.50 7.72 5.40
C CYS A 302 -5.65 6.98 4.72
N LYS A 303 -5.36 5.85 4.04
CA LYS A 303 -6.38 5.05 3.36
C LYS A 303 -7.38 4.45 4.33
N ALA A 304 -6.95 3.93 5.48
CA ALA A 304 -7.88 3.38 6.48
C ALA A 304 -8.76 4.46 7.13
N ARG A 305 -8.25 5.67 7.38
CA ARG A 305 -9.06 6.80 7.88
C ARG A 305 -10.08 7.28 6.87
N GLN A 306 -9.67 7.40 5.60
CA GLN A 306 -10.58 7.73 4.50
C GLN A 306 -11.68 6.66 4.40
N TRP A 307 -11.29 5.38 4.30
CA TRP A 307 -12.23 4.26 4.23
C TRP A 307 -13.17 4.20 5.44
N CYS A 308 -12.70 4.47 6.67
CA CYS A 308 -13.59 4.57 7.83
C CYS A 308 -14.62 5.70 7.69
N ALA A 309 -14.23 6.88 7.17
CA ALA A 309 -15.16 7.96 6.90
C ALA A 309 -16.17 7.59 5.80
N ASP A 310 -15.70 7.00 4.69
CA ASP A 310 -16.51 6.55 3.55
C ASP A 310 -17.54 5.46 3.95
N GLN A 311 -17.22 4.66 4.98
CA GLN A 311 -18.11 3.63 5.55
C GLN A 311 -18.91 4.11 6.77
N GLY A 312 -18.80 5.39 7.17
CA GLY A 312 -19.50 5.94 8.34
C GLY A 312 -19.02 5.37 9.70
N ILE A 313 -17.84 4.73 9.73
CA ILE A 313 -17.27 4.10 10.93
C ILE A 313 -16.56 5.18 11.76
N PRO A 314 -16.96 5.39 13.03
CA PRO A 314 -16.37 6.42 13.88
C PRO A 314 -14.94 6.03 14.26
N TYR A 315 -14.00 6.95 14.05
CA TYR A 315 -12.62 6.83 14.51
C TYR A 315 -12.16 8.11 15.21
N THR A 316 -11.35 7.96 16.26
CA THR A 316 -10.68 9.09 16.92
C THR A 316 -9.22 9.11 16.48
N PRO A 317 -8.78 10.10 15.66
CA PRO A 317 -7.40 10.18 15.21
C PRO A 317 -6.42 10.15 16.38
N ALA A 318 -5.66 9.07 16.52
CA ALA A 318 -4.70 8.95 17.61
C ALA A 318 -3.66 10.05 17.46
N ARG A 319 -3.55 10.89 18.49
CA ARG A 319 -2.62 12.03 18.55
C ARG A 319 -1.23 11.53 18.18
N SER A 320 -0.67 12.03 17.08
CA SER A 320 0.70 11.71 16.69
C SER A 320 1.62 11.94 17.89
N PRO A 321 2.51 11.00 18.25
CA PRO A 321 3.54 11.27 19.24
C PRO A 321 4.36 12.48 18.77
N ASP A 322 4.95 13.22 19.72
CA ASP A 322 5.82 14.37 19.42
C ASP A 322 7.09 13.91 18.68
N ARG A 323 6.94 13.67 17.37
CA ARG A 323 8.05 13.57 16.42
C ARG A 323 8.88 14.84 16.61
N PRO A 324 10.20 14.74 16.86
CA PRO A 324 11.05 15.90 17.06
C PRO A 324 10.77 16.93 15.97
N ARG A 325 10.39 18.15 16.38
CA ARG A 325 9.89 19.18 15.45
C ARG A 325 10.86 19.30 14.29
N ASP A 326 10.43 18.90 13.10
CA ASP A 326 11.27 18.95 11.92
C ASP A 326 11.44 20.41 11.48
N THR A 327 12.46 21.04 12.04
CA THR A 327 12.83 22.44 11.79
C THR A 327 13.42 22.65 10.41
N THR A 328 13.63 21.59 9.62
CA THR A 328 14.18 21.72 8.27
C THR A 328 13.21 22.48 7.38
N ARG A 329 13.75 23.26 6.44
CA ARG A 329 12.97 23.86 5.36
C ARG A 329 13.72 23.72 4.06
N LEU A 330 13.00 23.38 3.00
CA LEU A 330 13.52 23.34 1.64
C LEU A 330 12.64 24.23 0.77
N SER A 331 13.24 25.01 -0.11
CA SER A 331 12.52 25.78 -1.11
C SER A 331 13.24 25.80 -2.45
N PHE A 332 12.49 25.74 -3.54
CA PHE A 332 12.96 25.93 -4.90
C PHE A 332 11.96 26.80 -5.66
N SER A 333 12.41 27.49 -6.71
CA SER A 333 11.57 28.37 -7.51
C SER A 333 11.45 27.87 -8.94
N GLU A 334 10.21 27.76 -9.42
CA GLU A 334 9.85 27.37 -10.77
C GLU A 334 9.43 28.58 -11.59
N ARG A 335 9.63 28.49 -12.90
CA ARG A 335 9.03 29.41 -13.86
C ARG A 335 8.45 28.65 -15.05
N MET A 336 7.16 28.83 -15.26
CA MET A 336 6.42 28.21 -16.35
C MET A 336 5.83 29.30 -17.25
N VAL A 337 5.97 29.15 -18.56
CA VAL A 337 5.46 30.13 -19.54
C VAL A 337 4.73 29.42 -20.66
N GLY A 338 3.55 29.92 -21.01
CA GLY A 338 2.72 29.40 -22.10
C GLY A 338 1.54 30.31 -22.38
N ALA A 339 0.40 29.72 -22.70
CA ALA A 339 -0.81 30.44 -23.08
C ALA A 339 -2.08 29.74 -22.57
N VAL A 340 -3.13 30.52 -22.38
CA VAL A 340 -4.49 30.05 -22.06
C VAL A 340 -5.50 30.72 -22.99
N ALA A 341 -6.57 30.02 -23.35
CA ALA A 341 -7.69 30.56 -24.11
C ALA A 341 -8.87 30.83 -23.15
N PHE A 342 -9.47 32.01 -23.24
CA PHE A 342 -10.65 32.37 -22.46
C PHE A 342 -11.92 31.71 -23.03
N GLY A 343 -12.81 31.25 -22.14
CA GLY A 343 -14.05 30.56 -22.50
C GLY A 343 -13.90 29.08 -22.88
N GLU A 344 -12.67 28.62 -23.14
CA GLU A 344 -12.37 27.22 -23.45
C GLU A 344 -12.33 26.34 -22.19
N LYS A 345 -12.64 25.04 -22.37
CA LYS A 345 -12.65 24.04 -21.28
C LYS A 345 -11.55 22.98 -21.41
N GLU A 346 -11.00 22.77 -22.60
CA GLU A 346 -9.97 21.75 -22.87
C GLU A 346 -8.55 22.27 -22.67
N TYR A 347 -7.64 21.40 -22.23
CA TYR A 347 -6.27 21.80 -21.88
C TYR A 347 -5.34 21.96 -23.10
N ASP A 348 -5.46 21.10 -24.11
CA ASP A 348 -4.61 21.10 -25.32
C ASP A 348 -5.14 22.03 -26.44
N ALA A 349 -6.12 22.91 -26.13
CA ALA A 349 -6.73 23.89 -27.04
C ALA A 349 -5.86 25.03 -27.65
N PRO A 350 -4.62 25.38 -27.22
CA PRO A 350 -3.90 26.57 -27.71
C PRO A 350 -3.62 26.71 -29.22
N ALA A 351 -3.95 25.73 -30.05
CA ALA A 351 -3.82 25.77 -31.52
C ALA A 351 -5.18 25.87 -32.27
N ALA A 352 -6.32 25.75 -31.57
CA ALA A 352 -7.63 25.54 -32.19
C ALA A 352 -8.73 26.50 -31.68
N ALA A 353 -8.36 27.66 -31.13
CA ALA A 353 -9.29 28.68 -30.65
C ALA A 353 -10.06 29.32 -31.83
N ALA A 354 -11.19 28.72 -32.20
CA ALA A 354 -12.06 29.19 -33.28
C ALA A 354 -12.92 30.42 -32.88
N SER A 355 -12.90 30.83 -31.60
CA SER A 355 -13.63 32.02 -31.12
C SER A 355 -13.02 32.73 -29.88
N GLY A 356 -12.25 32.03 -29.04
CA GLY A 356 -11.73 32.57 -27.77
C GLY A 356 -10.50 33.48 -27.88
N THR A 357 -10.35 34.42 -26.94
CA THR A 357 -9.13 35.23 -26.81
C THR A 357 -8.00 34.40 -26.21
N VAL A 358 -6.84 34.34 -26.88
CA VAL A 358 -5.65 33.64 -26.39
C VAL A 358 -4.72 34.62 -25.67
N ALA A 359 -4.45 34.34 -24.40
CA ALA A 359 -3.70 35.17 -23.46
C ALA A 359 -2.38 34.51 -23.04
N ARG A 360 -1.37 35.34 -22.73
CA ARG A 360 -0.05 34.83 -22.32
C ARG A 360 0.07 34.68 -20.80
N LEU A 361 0.48 33.50 -20.34
CA LEU A 361 0.65 33.17 -18.92
C LEU A 361 2.13 32.93 -18.57
N ASP A 362 2.68 33.66 -17.59
CA ASP A 362 4.03 33.50 -17.03
C ASP A 362 3.93 33.34 -15.50
N LEU A 363 3.92 32.08 -15.04
CA LEU A 363 3.86 31.74 -13.60
C LEU A 363 5.27 31.81 -13.00
N ARG A 364 5.42 32.49 -11.88
CA ARG A 364 6.69 32.56 -11.13
C ARG A 364 6.44 32.21 -9.69
N LEU A 365 6.78 30.97 -9.34
CA LEU A 365 6.37 30.32 -8.10
C LEU A 365 7.59 29.89 -7.30
N THR A 366 7.46 29.87 -5.98
CA THR A 366 8.43 29.29 -5.05
C THR A 366 7.68 28.29 -4.18
N ALA A 367 8.04 27.01 -4.33
CA ALA A 367 7.59 25.94 -3.45
C ALA A 367 8.36 26.00 -2.14
N GLY A 368 7.65 25.87 -1.02
CA GLY A 368 8.21 25.89 0.33
C GLY A 368 7.74 24.69 1.14
N ILE A 369 8.69 23.84 1.53
CA ILE A 369 8.49 22.66 2.37
C ILE A 369 8.89 23.02 3.81
N LYS A 370 8.00 22.73 4.77
CA LYS A 370 8.23 22.88 6.21
C LYS A 370 8.31 21.49 6.84
N GLY A 371 9.51 21.07 7.20
CA GLY A 371 9.85 19.72 7.63
C GLY A 371 9.90 18.74 6.46
N VAL A 372 11.11 18.50 5.93
CA VAL A 372 11.34 17.65 4.75
C VAL A 372 11.16 16.17 5.07
N ASP A 373 11.52 15.70 6.26
CA ASP A 373 11.31 14.30 6.67
C ASP A 373 9.81 14.00 6.78
N ARG A 374 9.05 14.96 7.33
CA ARG A 374 7.59 14.88 7.39
C ARG A 374 6.96 14.90 5.99
N PHE A 375 7.43 15.78 5.11
CA PHE A 375 6.97 15.87 3.72
C PHE A 375 7.23 14.58 2.92
N ILE A 376 8.39 13.94 3.13
CA ILE A 376 8.72 12.66 2.49
C ILE A 376 7.83 11.53 3.04
N ALA A 377 7.50 11.53 4.33
CA ALA A 377 6.69 10.47 4.94
C ALA A 377 5.16 10.63 4.74
N ASP A 378 4.64 11.86 4.62
CA ASP A 378 3.20 12.12 4.40
C ASP A 378 2.82 11.84 2.93
N PRO A 379 1.92 10.90 2.62
CA PRO A 379 1.62 10.45 1.26
C PRO A 379 0.98 11.54 0.38
N ARG A 380 0.59 12.68 0.95
CA ARG A 380 0.06 13.83 0.19
C ARG A 380 1.16 14.73 -0.39
N HIS A 381 2.41 14.59 0.09
CA HIS A 381 3.60 15.31 -0.38
C HIS A 381 3.35 16.80 -0.65
N GLU A 382 2.74 17.50 0.31
CA GLU A 382 2.23 18.86 0.13
C GLU A 382 3.25 19.94 0.55
N ALA A 383 3.48 20.91 -0.34
CA ALA A 383 4.29 22.10 -0.14
C ALA A 383 3.45 23.37 -0.37
N SER A 384 3.74 24.45 0.35
CA SER A 384 3.10 25.75 0.11
C SER A 384 3.70 26.43 -1.12
N LEU A 385 2.88 26.99 -2.00
CA LEU A 385 3.29 27.85 -3.11
C LEU A 385 3.19 29.33 -2.70
N THR A 386 4.17 30.12 -3.11
CA THR A 386 4.12 31.59 -3.05
C THR A 386 4.65 32.16 -4.38
N GLY A 387 4.33 33.40 -4.72
CA GLY A 387 4.84 34.02 -5.94
C GLY A 387 3.83 34.94 -6.63
N ARG A 388 3.70 34.79 -7.96
CA ARG A 388 2.78 35.58 -8.78
C ARG A 388 2.34 34.87 -10.06
N VAL A 389 1.11 35.16 -10.46
CA VAL A 389 0.56 34.92 -11.80
C VAL A 389 0.83 36.18 -12.65
N ILE A 390 1.20 36.02 -13.92
CA ILE A 390 1.41 37.13 -14.84
C ILE A 390 0.64 36.85 -16.14
N CYS A 391 -0.38 37.66 -16.39
CA CYS A 391 -1.32 37.60 -17.52
C CYS A 391 -1.88 39.01 -17.70
N GLN A 392 -1.80 39.61 -18.89
CA GLN A 392 -2.19 41.02 -19.09
C GLN A 392 -3.72 41.19 -19.06
N GLU A 393 -4.39 40.18 -19.58
CA GLU A 393 -5.82 40.04 -19.77
C GLU A 393 -6.55 39.89 -18.43
N LEU A 394 -5.88 39.35 -17.40
CA LEU A 394 -6.32 39.34 -16.00
C LEU A 394 -5.82 40.57 -15.19
N GLY A 395 -5.12 41.52 -15.84
CA GLY A 395 -4.71 42.79 -15.24
C GLY A 395 -3.22 42.96 -14.92
N GLY A 396 -2.35 42.06 -15.40
CA GLY A 396 -0.90 42.25 -15.44
C GLY A 396 -0.12 41.31 -14.51
N ARG A 397 0.06 41.69 -13.24
CA ARG A 397 0.94 41.01 -12.27
C ARG A 397 0.22 40.80 -10.95
N LEU A 398 -0.30 39.60 -10.75
CA LEU A 398 -1.21 39.25 -9.67
C LEU A 398 -0.46 38.43 -8.61
N PRO A 399 -0.47 38.82 -7.33
CA PRO A 399 0.18 38.05 -6.27
C PRO A 399 -0.51 36.70 -6.07
N VAL A 400 0.25 35.70 -5.62
CA VAL A 400 -0.36 34.48 -5.05
C VAL A 400 -0.75 34.79 -3.61
N GLU A 401 -2.04 34.66 -3.30
CA GLU A 401 -2.61 34.93 -1.97
C GLU A 401 -2.55 33.66 -1.11
N HIS A 402 -2.96 32.53 -1.69
CA HIS A 402 -2.76 31.19 -1.14
C HIS A 402 -2.36 30.22 -2.26
N GLY A 403 -1.65 29.15 -1.93
CA GLY A 403 -1.38 28.10 -2.90
C GLY A 403 -0.67 26.88 -2.33
N SER A 404 -0.88 25.75 -2.97
CA SER A 404 -0.37 24.44 -2.60
C SER A 404 0.12 23.65 -3.81
N LEU A 405 1.12 22.82 -3.59
CA LEU A 405 1.70 21.89 -4.56
C LEU A 405 1.79 20.50 -3.90
N ARG A 406 1.09 19.51 -4.44
CA ARG A 406 1.26 18.09 -4.07
C ARG A 406 2.16 17.42 -5.11
N LEU A 407 3.31 16.87 -4.68
CA LEU A 407 4.34 16.33 -5.57
C LEU A 407 4.28 14.80 -5.71
N LEU A 408 4.11 14.32 -6.94
CA LEU A 408 4.19 12.90 -7.31
C LEU A 408 3.26 12.01 -6.45
N VAL A 409 2.01 12.48 -6.34
CA VAL A 409 0.90 11.78 -5.70
C VAL A 409 0.12 10.96 -6.72
N GLU A 410 -0.50 9.87 -6.27
CA GLU A 410 -1.50 9.15 -7.06
C GLU A 410 -2.81 9.95 -7.08
N ASP A 411 -3.55 9.88 -8.19
CA ASP A 411 -4.82 10.59 -8.42
C ASP A 411 -5.93 9.56 -8.78
N ARG A 412 -7.00 9.98 -9.47
CA ARG A 412 -8.10 9.12 -9.95
C ARG A 412 -7.66 7.90 -10.80
N ASP A 413 -6.42 7.89 -11.29
CA ASP A 413 -5.78 6.75 -11.97
C ASP A 413 -4.47 6.38 -11.23
N PRO A 414 -4.30 5.13 -10.74
CA PRO A 414 -3.09 4.70 -10.05
C PRO A 414 -1.88 4.50 -10.98
N GLU A 415 -2.08 4.36 -12.30
CA GLU A 415 -0.99 4.19 -13.28
C GLU A 415 -0.25 5.51 -13.58
N HIS A 416 -0.80 6.64 -13.12
CA HIS A 416 -0.24 7.99 -13.30
C HIS A 416 0.09 8.66 -11.96
N LEU A 417 1.33 9.16 -11.81
CA LEU A 417 1.67 10.10 -10.75
C LEU A 417 1.44 11.53 -11.24
N ARG A 418 0.94 12.41 -10.37
CA ARG A 418 0.69 13.81 -10.71
C ARG A 418 1.40 14.78 -9.78
N MET A 419 1.80 15.92 -10.35
CA MET A 419 2.18 17.10 -9.59
C MET A 419 1.01 18.09 -9.66
N LEU A 420 0.25 18.22 -8.57
CA LEU A 420 -1.00 18.98 -8.52
C LEU A 420 -0.77 20.37 -7.93
N TYR A 421 -1.09 21.42 -8.69
CA TYR A 421 -0.93 22.82 -8.35
C TYR A 421 -2.31 23.45 -8.10
N ARG A 422 -2.43 24.21 -7.00
CA ARG A 422 -3.61 25.04 -6.71
C ARG A 422 -3.14 26.40 -6.24
N ILE A 423 -3.71 27.47 -6.81
CA ILE A 423 -3.27 28.85 -6.59
C ILE A 423 -4.49 29.77 -6.53
N HIS A 424 -4.73 30.39 -5.38
CA HIS A 424 -5.71 31.46 -5.20
C HIS A 424 -5.07 32.82 -5.45
N PHE A 425 -5.73 33.64 -6.25
CA PHE A 425 -5.34 35.02 -6.57
C PHE A 425 -6.58 35.83 -6.97
N THR A 426 -6.46 37.15 -7.01
CA THR A 426 -7.52 38.06 -7.43
C THR A 426 -7.11 38.77 -8.72
N ASP A 427 -8.05 38.97 -9.65
CA ASP A 427 -7.80 39.78 -10.86
C ASP A 427 -7.79 41.29 -10.55
N ARG A 428 -7.46 42.12 -11.55
CA ARG A 428 -7.44 43.58 -11.37
C ARG A 428 -8.82 44.22 -11.18
N ALA A 429 -9.91 43.54 -11.51
CA ALA A 429 -11.28 44.01 -11.28
C ALA A 429 -11.80 43.62 -9.88
N GLY A 430 -11.09 42.76 -9.14
CA GLY A 430 -11.46 42.31 -7.81
C GLY A 430 -12.15 40.93 -7.78
N HIS A 431 -12.17 40.19 -8.90
CA HIS A 431 -12.75 38.85 -8.91
C HIS A 431 -11.77 37.83 -8.31
N PRO A 432 -12.18 37.02 -7.32
CA PRO A 432 -11.39 35.89 -6.85
C PRO A 432 -11.33 34.80 -7.93
N LEU A 433 -10.13 34.25 -8.15
CA LEU A 433 -9.85 33.22 -9.14
C LEU A 433 -8.98 32.10 -8.55
N THR A 434 -9.22 30.87 -9.00
CA THR A 434 -8.38 29.71 -8.68
C THR A 434 -7.71 29.21 -9.95
N LEU A 435 -6.38 29.30 -10.02
CA LEU A 435 -5.61 28.54 -11.02
C LEU A 435 -5.40 27.14 -10.46
N THR A 436 -5.96 26.15 -11.17
CA THR A 436 -5.72 24.72 -10.94
C THR A 436 -4.85 24.18 -12.07
N GLY A 437 -4.03 23.18 -11.78
CA GLY A 437 -3.28 22.51 -12.83
C GLY A 437 -2.58 21.26 -12.37
N PHE A 438 -2.22 20.41 -13.34
CA PHE A 438 -1.48 19.18 -13.10
C PHE A 438 -0.37 19.01 -14.11
N LYS A 439 0.76 18.48 -13.66
CA LYS A 439 1.73 17.78 -14.52
C LYS A 439 1.43 16.29 -14.42
N ASP A 440 1.49 15.59 -15.54
CA ASP A 440 1.10 14.18 -15.65
C ASP A 440 2.36 13.32 -15.90
N VAL A 441 2.59 12.31 -15.06
CA VAL A 441 3.84 11.53 -15.00
C VAL A 441 3.48 10.05 -15.03
N GLY A 442 3.41 9.48 -16.24
CA GLY A 442 3.09 8.08 -16.51
C GLY A 442 3.96 7.53 -17.63
N GLU A 443 4.30 6.24 -17.58
CA GLU A 443 5.22 5.61 -18.54
C GLU A 443 4.64 5.58 -19.97
N ASP A 444 3.31 5.46 -20.09
CA ASP A 444 2.60 5.48 -21.38
C ASP A 444 2.42 6.89 -21.97
N SER A 445 2.99 7.91 -21.31
CA SER A 445 3.16 9.21 -21.94
C SER A 445 4.09 9.10 -23.14
N ARG A 446 3.48 9.07 -24.33
CA ARG A 446 4.15 9.25 -25.62
C ARG A 446 4.87 10.61 -25.75
N ARG A 447 4.78 11.48 -24.72
CA ARG A 447 5.46 12.78 -24.61
C ARG A 447 6.79 12.66 -23.84
N GLY A 448 6.93 11.68 -22.93
CA GLY A 448 8.17 11.29 -22.24
C GLY A 448 8.65 12.23 -21.13
N LEU A 449 9.40 11.66 -20.17
CA LEU A 449 9.83 12.23 -18.87
C LEU A 449 10.10 13.75 -18.85
N TRP A 450 10.77 14.31 -19.86
CA TRP A 450 11.03 15.75 -19.92
C TRP A 450 9.74 16.57 -20.04
N ASN A 451 8.83 16.20 -20.95
CA ASN A 451 7.56 16.91 -21.11
C ASN A 451 6.67 16.69 -19.89
N ASP A 452 6.63 15.46 -19.39
CA ASP A 452 5.83 15.02 -18.23
C ASP A 452 6.18 15.78 -16.94
N THR A 453 7.44 16.17 -16.77
CA THR A 453 7.91 16.96 -15.62
C THR A 453 7.93 18.48 -15.84
N THR A 454 7.76 18.95 -17.08
CA THR A 454 7.85 20.38 -17.44
C THR A 454 6.57 21.03 -17.95
N VAL A 455 5.59 20.27 -18.45
CA VAL A 455 4.29 20.77 -18.94
C VAL A 455 3.24 20.72 -17.83
N LEU A 456 2.59 21.86 -17.58
CA LEU A 456 1.46 22.01 -16.65
C LEU A 456 0.18 22.28 -17.44
N TYR A 457 -0.73 21.30 -17.46
CA TYR A 457 -2.10 21.48 -17.92
C TYR A 457 -2.84 22.35 -16.91
N THR A 458 -3.44 23.45 -17.36
CA THR A 458 -3.89 24.56 -16.50
C THR A 458 -5.34 24.95 -16.79
N ARG A 459 -6.12 25.21 -15.75
CA ARG A 459 -7.40 25.93 -15.80
C ARG A 459 -7.37 27.12 -14.85
N VAL A 460 -8.15 28.15 -15.17
CA VAL A 460 -8.49 29.26 -14.27
C VAL A 460 -9.99 29.17 -14.04
N LEU A 461 -10.39 29.04 -12.78
CA LEU A 461 -11.77 28.88 -12.33
C LEU A 461 -12.23 30.14 -11.58
N ARG A 462 -13.53 30.46 -11.66
CA ARG A 462 -14.13 31.57 -10.88
C ARG A 462 -14.27 31.18 -9.41
N GLY A 463 -13.87 32.07 -8.49
CA GLY A 463 -13.89 31.86 -7.05
C GLY A 463 -12.54 31.43 -6.46
N HIS A 464 -12.41 31.49 -5.13
CA HIS A 464 -11.32 30.85 -4.37
C HIS A 464 -11.81 29.51 -3.84
N LEU A 465 -11.57 28.45 -4.59
CA LEU A 465 -12.25 27.16 -4.44
C LEU A 465 -11.39 26.13 -3.70
N ALA A 466 -12.03 25.22 -2.97
CA ALA A 466 -11.47 23.96 -2.52
C ALA A 466 -11.47 22.90 -3.66
N PRO A 467 -10.60 21.86 -3.62
CA PRO A 467 -10.53 20.85 -4.69
C PRO A 467 -11.84 20.14 -5.03
N GLU A 468 -12.74 20.05 -4.06
CA GLU A 468 -14.04 19.37 -4.17
C GLU A 468 -15.05 20.17 -5.02
N GLU A 469 -14.81 21.47 -5.24
CA GLU A 469 -15.66 22.38 -6.00
C GLU A 469 -15.26 22.48 -7.49
N ASP A 470 -14.10 21.92 -7.89
CA ASP A 470 -13.52 22.10 -9.23
C ASP A 470 -14.43 21.64 -10.38
N ASP A 471 -15.12 20.51 -10.21
CA ASP A 471 -15.97 19.91 -11.26
C ASP A 471 -17.31 20.66 -11.44
N ALA A 472 -17.67 21.57 -10.52
CA ALA A 472 -18.88 22.41 -10.59
C ALA A 472 -18.62 23.87 -11.02
N ALA A 473 -17.34 24.27 -11.14
CA ALA A 473 -16.95 25.66 -11.30
C ALA A 473 -17.01 26.20 -12.74
N GLU A 474 -17.19 27.52 -12.87
CA GLU A 474 -17.02 28.20 -14.15
C GLU A 474 -15.53 28.25 -14.54
N VAL A 475 -15.19 27.58 -15.65
CA VAL A 475 -13.87 27.70 -16.28
C VAL A 475 -13.80 29.04 -17.03
N VAL A 476 -12.98 29.95 -16.53
CA VAL A 476 -12.71 31.27 -17.12
C VAL A 476 -11.72 31.14 -18.30
N ALA A 477 -10.71 30.30 -18.15
CA ALA A 477 -9.73 29.99 -19.20
C ALA A 477 -9.07 28.62 -19.00
N SER A 478 -8.59 28.00 -20.09
CA SER A 478 -7.82 26.75 -20.07
C SER A 478 -6.59 26.81 -20.98
N GLY A 479 -5.59 25.96 -20.75
CA GLY A 479 -4.42 25.85 -21.63
C GLY A 479 -3.22 25.13 -21.00
N THR A 480 -2.02 25.42 -21.51
CA THR A 480 -0.77 24.84 -21.03
C THR A 480 0.33 25.87 -20.81
N VAL A 481 1.09 25.70 -19.72
CA VAL A 481 2.33 26.43 -19.46
C VAL A 481 3.47 25.45 -19.23
N ARG A 482 4.70 25.83 -19.61
CA ARG A 482 5.85 24.91 -19.58
C ARG A 482 7.12 25.54 -19.02
N ILE A 483 7.87 24.75 -18.26
CA ILE A 483 9.24 25.09 -17.86
C ILE A 483 10.12 24.99 -19.09
N ARG A 484 10.84 26.07 -19.43
CA ARG A 484 11.80 26.08 -20.54
C ARG A 484 13.14 25.51 -20.07
N PRO A 485 13.97 24.87 -20.92
CA PRO A 485 15.26 24.32 -20.49
C PRO A 485 16.13 25.30 -19.70
N ALA A 486 16.24 26.56 -20.13
CA ALA A 486 16.99 27.60 -19.42
C ALA A 486 16.35 27.99 -18.06
N ASP A 487 15.01 27.99 -17.96
CA ASP A 487 14.31 28.22 -16.69
C ASP A 487 14.44 26.99 -15.75
N PHE A 488 14.57 25.77 -16.28
CA PHE A 488 14.85 24.54 -15.51
C PHE A 488 16.29 24.48 -14.98
N LEU A 489 17.30 24.74 -15.81
CA LEU A 489 18.69 24.86 -15.34
C LEU A 489 18.80 25.94 -14.24
N LYS A 490 18.05 27.04 -14.40
CA LYS A 490 17.93 28.06 -13.35
C LYS A 490 17.27 27.52 -12.09
N GLN A 491 16.15 26.80 -12.18
CA GLN A 491 15.47 26.17 -11.04
C GLN A 491 16.41 25.31 -10.19
N LEU A 492 17.30 24.52 -10.80
CA LEU A 492 18.32 23.75 -10.07
C LEU A 492 19.22 24.62 -9.18
N THR A 493 19.54 25.85 -9.60
CA THR A 493 20.32 26.82 -8.78
C THR A 493 19.51 27.49 -7.66
N THR A 494 18.18 27.39 -7.68
CA THR A 494 17.29 28.08 -6.72
C THR A 494 17.06 27.29 -5.43
N PHE A 495 17.50 26.03 -5.35
CA PHE A 495 17.35 25.23 -4.15
C PHE A 495 18.03 25.91 -2.95
N ARG A 496 17.26 26.12 -1.88
CA ARG A 496 17.73 26.64 -0.59
C ARG A 496 17.25 25.71 0.50
N VAL A 497 18.15 25.36 1.42
CA VAL A 497 17.88 24.47 2.54
C VAL A 497 18.29 25.14 3.85
N GLN A 498 17.34 25.21 4.78
CA GLN A 498 17.56 25.60 6.17
C GLN A 498 17.52 24.33 7.01
N ALA A 499 18.60 24.07 7.75
CA ALA A 499 18.72 22.98 8.71
C ALA A 499 19.75 23.36 9.79
N PRO A 500 19.72 22.74 10.99
CA PRO A 500 20.55 23.15 12.13
C PRO A 500 22.06 23.13 11.89
N THR A 501 22.56 22.21 11.04
CA THR A 501 23.99 22.07 10.72
C THR A 501 24.22 22.01 9.20
N LEU A 502 25.44 22.28 8.74
CA LEU A 502 25.81 22.18 7.33
C LEU A 502 25.62 20.74 6.79
N GLY A 503 26.04 19.73 7.56
CA GLY A 503 25.81 18.32 7.23
C GLY A 503 24.32 18.00 7.07
N ALA A 504 23.47 18.51 7.97
CA ALA A 504 22.03 18.33 7.85
C ALA A 504 21.45 18.97 6.57
N ARG A 505 21.97 20.12 6.11
CA ARG A 505 21.52 20.73 4.83
C ARG A 505 21.80 19.82 3.64
N VAL A 506 22.98 19.21 3.59
CA VAL A 506 23.35 18.23 2.53
C VAL A 506 22.48 16.98 2.63
N THR A 507 22.27 16.45 3.84
CA THR A 507 21.40 15.28 4.08
C THR A 507 19.96 15.52 3.65
N VAL A 508 19.39 16.70 3.94
CA VAL A 508 18.02 17.10 3.55
C VAL A 508 17.90 17.22 2.03
N LEU A 509 18.84 17.89 1.36
CA LEU A 509 18.84 17.99 -0.10
C LEU A 509 18.95 16.61 -0.76
N ARG A 510 19.83 15.74 -0.22
CA ARG A 510 20.00 14.36 -0.70
C ARG A 510 18.73 13.52 -0.54
N ARG A 511 18.02 13.60 0.60
CA ARG A 511 16.76 12.86 0.82
C ARG A 511 15.63 13.37 -0.07
N PHE A 512 15.49 14.68 -0.26
CA PHE A 512 14.51 15.23 -1.21
C PHE A 512 14.82 14.78 -2.66
N GLY A 513 16.10 14.80 -3.04
CA GLY A 513 16.55 14.29 -4.35
C GLY A 513 16.28 12.80 -4.54
N GLN A 514 16.55 11.97 -3.53
CA GLN A 514 16.21 10.54 -3.55
C GLN A 514 14.70 10.30 -3.64
N PHE A 515 13.89 11.01 -2.85
CA PHE A 515 12.43 10.95 -2.93
C PHE A 515 11.95 11.26 -4.36
N PHE A 516 12.41 12.37 -4.95
CA PHE A 516 11.95 12.81 -6.26
C PHE A 516 12.41 11.86 -7.39
N LEU A 517 13.69 11.45 -7.39
CA LEU A 517 14.21 10.51 -8.40
C LEU A 517 13.66 9.09 -8.21
N GLY A 518 13.41 8.67 -6.95
CA GLY A 518 12.76 7.41 -6.62
C GLY A 518 11.32 7.37 -7.12
N ARG A 519 10.53 8.42 -6.88
CA ARG A 519 9.15 8.54 -7.41
C ARG A 519 9.09 8.71 -8.94
N LEU A 520 10.16 9.16 -9.60
CA LEU A 520 10.26 9.10 -11.07
C LEU A 520 10.67 7.71 -11.57
N TRP A 521 11.59 7.01 -10.89
CA TRP A 521 11.91 5.61 -11.19
C TRP A 521 10.69 4.69 -10.96
N ASP A 522 9.87 4.98 -9.95
CA ASP A 522 8.57 4.34 -9.72
C ASP A 522 7.64 4.42 -10.94
N VAL A 523 7.90 5.29 -11.91
CA VAL A 523 7.17 5.39 -13.19
C VAL A 523 8.00 4.81 -14.35
N TYR A 524 9.19 5.35 -14.63
CA TYR A 524 9.97 5.03 -15.84
C TYR A 524 11.04 3.93 -15.68
N GLY A 525 11.25 3.44 -14.45
CA GLY A 525 12.23 2.40 -14.12
C GLY A 525 11.60 1.02 -13.88
N GLN A 526 10.30 0.86 -14.14
CA GLN A 526 9.52 -0.33 -13.79
C GLN A 526 9.99 -1.61 -14.52
N ASN A 527 10.60 -1.49 -15.70
CA ASN A 527 11.10 -2.59 -16.54
C ASN A 527 12.33 -3.34 -15.98
N VAL A 528 12.74 -3.05 -14.74
CA VAL A 528 13.83 -3.75 -14.02
C VAL A 528 13.37 -4.16 -12.62
N LEU A 529 12.69 -3.27 -11.91
CA LEU A 529 12.02 -3.51 -10.63
C LEU A 529 10.73 -2.71 -10.60
N ALA A 530 9.61 -3.32 -10.19
CA ALA A 530 8.28 -2.68 -10.23
C ALA A 530 8.16 -1.38 -9.41
N TRP A 531 9.09 -1.13 -8.49
CA TRP A 531 9.23 0.09 -7.70
C TRP A 531 10.72 0.40 -7.45
N SER A 532 11.06 1.67 -7.22
CA SER A 532 12.44 2.12 -7.05
C SER A 532 13.11 1.59 -5.77
N PRO A 533 14.39 1.18 -5.84
CA PRO A 533 15.17 0.81 -4.66
C PRO A 533 15.57 1.99 -3.73
N LEU A 534 15.59 3.23 -4.25
CA LEU A 534 16.27 4.40 -3.66
C LEU A 534 15.51 5.13 -2.52
#